data_AF-A0A633SYI9-F1
#
_entry.id   AF-A0A633SYI9-F1
#
_cell.length_a   1.000
_cell.length_b   1.000
_cell.length_c   1.000
_cell.angle_alpha   90.00
_cell.angle_beta   90.00
_cell.angle_gamma   90.00
#
_symmetry.space_group_name_H-M   'P 1'
#
loop_
_entity.id
_entity.type
_entity.pdbx_description
1 polymer ?
#
loop_
_entity_poly.entity_id
_entity_poly.type
_entity_poly.pdbx_seq_one_letter_code
_entity_poly.pdbx_strand_id
1 'polypeptide(L)'
;MKNEIYRFRSINNLIGEHNELESQTIFFASPETLNDPMEGFRDIFWQGDSIAWRNLLRHYLLCLESVCTMLLIAREDYPILPEHIPVFLGVNDFPTPKYRELFSNVSANFFKSNKILTLIETLSKRTTPIRRDELSFYLNIIHPYALETINSTYQGNGLIPMNGHHIYNLDQLVENEVIENIQKCLDRGD
;
A
#
# COMPACT_ATOMS: atom_id res chain seq x y z
N MET A 1 -22.25 7.16 31.66
CA MET A 1 -21.62 6.07 30.87
C MET A 1 -21.19 5.00 31.85
N LYS A 2 -21.66 3.75 31.67
CA LYS A 2 -21.31 2.62 32.54
C LYS A 2 -19.90 2.15 32.20
N ASN A 3 -18.94 2.36 33.10
CA ASN A 3 -17.59 1.82 33.01
C ASN A 3 -17.60 0.33 33.40
N GLU A 4 -17.96 -0.55 32.47
CA GLU A 4 -17.81 -1.99 32.68
C GLU A 4 -16.45 -2.40 32.12
N ILE A 5 -15.48 -2.60 33.01
CA ILE A 5 -14.06 -2.87 32.70
C ILE A 5 -13.83 -4.34 32.27
N TYR A 6 -14.83 -5.20 32.44
CA TYR A 6 -14.70 -6.64 32.17
C TYR A 6 -16.06 -7.26 31.86
N ARG A 7 -16.22 -7.99 30.74
CA ARG A 7 -17.45 -8.76 30.45
C ARG A 7 -17.21 -10.23 30.75
N PHE A 8 -18.16 -10.88 31.42
CA PHE A 8 -18.05 -12.32 31.61
C PHE A 8 -18.41 -13.04 30.31
N ARG A 9 -17.75 -14.18 30.04
CA ARG A 9 -18.07 -15.03 28.89
C ARG A 9 -19.54 -15.46 29.00
N SER A 10 -20.26 -15.41 27.87
CA SER A 10 -21.67 -15.78 27.83
C SER A 10 -21.87 -17.24 28.19
N ILE A 11 -22.85 -17.53 29.06
CA ILE A 11 -23.25 -18.90 29.41
C ILE A 11 -23.73 -19.67 28.17
N ASN A 12 -24.28 -18.97 27.17
CA ASN A 12 -24.73 -19.58 25.92
C ASN A 12 -23.56 -20.16 25.10
N ASN A 13 -22.36 -19.62 25.23
CA ASN A 13 -21.18 -20.20 24.56
C ASN A 13 -20.78 -21.52 25.25
N LEU A 14 -20.94 -21.59 26.57
CA LEU A 14 -20.52 -22.73 27.37
C LEU A 14 -21.42 -23.96 27.21
N ILE A 15 -22.75 -23.76 27.25
CA ILE A 15 -23.77 -24.82 27.32
C ILE A 15 -24.92 -24.65 26.30
N GLY A 16 -24.83 -23.65 25.41
CA GLY A 16 -25.86 -23.35 24.41
C GLY A 16 -25.35 -23.53 23.00
N GLU A 17 -25.33 -22.46 22.21
CA GLU A 17 -25.08 -22.48 20.76
C GLU A 17 -23.72 -23.07 20.35
N HIS A 18 -22.71 -22.99 21.22
CA HIS A 18 -21.34 -23.40 20.89
C HIS A 18 -20.85 -24.63 21.67
N ASN A 19 -21.59 -25.09 22.70
CA ASN A 19 -21.30 -26.31 23.49
C ASN A 19 -19.83 -26.48 23.92
N GLU A 20 -19.11 -25.38 24.21
CA GLU A 20 -17.67 -25.39 24.52
C GLU A 20 -17.28 -26.44 25.58
N LEU A 21 -18.13 -26.62 26.60
CA LEU A 21 -17.87 -27.54 27.69
C LEU A 21 -17.90 -29.01 27.25
N GLU A 22 -18.84 -29.37 26.38
CA GLU A 22 -18.98 -30.74 25.88
C GLU A 22 -17.90 -31.05 24.84
N SER A 23 -17.66 -30.13 23.91
CA SER A 23 -16.66 -30.31 22.85
C SER A 23 -15.22 -30.10 23.33
N GLN A 24 -15.01 -29.60 24.55
CA GLN A 24 -13.70 -29.20 25.08
C GLN A 24 -13.00 -28.20 24.14
N THR A 25 -13.78 -27.31 23.51
CA THR A 25 -13.28 -26.27 22.60
C THR A 25 -13.57 -24.88 23.16
N ILE A 26 -12.93 -23.87 22.57
CA ILE A 26 -13.15 -22.47 22.93
C ILE A 26 -13.70 -21.75 21.71
N PHE A 27 -14.84 -21.07 21.86
CA PHE A 27 -15.36 -20.15 20.85
C PHE A 27 -14.42 -18.95 20.74
N PHE A 28 -13.86 -18.76 19.55
CA PHE A 28 -12.99 -17.64 19.26
C PHE A 28 -13.84 -16.44 18.85
N ALA A 29 -14.13 -15.58 19.84
CA ALA A 29 -14.99 -14.43 19.65
C ALA A 29 -14.34 -13.38 18.72
N SER A 30 -15.15 -12.61 18.00
CA SER A 30 -14.63 -11.57 17.11
C SER A 30 -13.93 -10.46 17.91
N PRO A 31 -12.94 -9.75 17.35
CA PRO A 31 -12.16 -8.75 18.07
C PRO A 31 -13.00 -7.67 18.77
N GLU A 32 -14.19 -7.34 18.24
CA GLU A 32 -15.09 -6.33 18.82
C GLU A 32 -15.77 -6.78 20.14
N THR A 33 -15.68 -8.08 20.46
CA THR A 33 -16.33 -8.70 21.62
C THR A 33 -15.35 -9.09 22.73
N LEU A 34 -14.05 -8.85 22.52
CA LEU A 34 -12.99 -9.12 23.47
C LEU A 34 -13.09 -8.22 24.71
N ASN A 35 -12.61 -8.74 25.84
CA ASN A 35 -12.77 -8.12 27.16
C ASN A 35 -11.72 -7.08 27.48
N ASP A 36 -10.51 -7.26 26.93
CA ASP A 36 -9.43 -6.32 27.14
C ASP A 36 -9.48 -5.23 26.05
N PRO A 37 -9.63 -3.95 26.43
CA PRO A 37 -9.58 -2.82 25.48
C PRO A 37 -8.32 -2.80 24.61
N MET A 38 -7.22 -3.42 25.06
CA MET A 38 -5.94 -3.52 24.35
C MET A 38 -5.84 -4.76 23.46
N GLU A 39 -6.71 -5.76 23.60
CA GLU A 39 -6.67 -7.02 22.83
C GLU A 39 -7.00 -6.81 21.33
N GLY A 40 -7.56 -5.65 20.98
CA GLY A 40 -7.74 -5.19 19.60
C GLY A 40 -6.66 -4.22 19.09
N PHE A 41 -5.74 -3.77 19.96
CA PHE A 41 -4.69 -2.81 19.58
C PHE A 41 -3.55 -3.55 18.88
N ARG A 42 -3.51 -3.45 17.55
CA ARG A 42 -2.40 -3.97 16.74
C ARG A 42 -1.41 -2.85 16.47
N ASP A 43 -0.21 -2.95 17.03
CA ASP A 43 0.90 -2.10 16.62
C ASP A 43 1.46 -2.60 15.28
N ILE A 44 0.95 -2.05 14.19
CA ILE A 44 1.38 -2.39 12.83
C ILE A 44 2.41 -1.36 12.37
N PHE A 45 3.59 -1.85 12.00
CA PHE A 45 4.64 -1.06 11.40
C PHE A 45 5.29 -1.81 10.25
N TRP A 46 5.97 -1.06 9.39
CA TRP A 46 6.77 -1.59 8.30
C TRP A 46 8.25 -1.51 8.65
N GLN A 47 8.96 -2.61 8.42
CA GLN A 47 10.41 -2.70 8.50
C GLN A 47 10.88 -3.67 7.42
N GLY A 48 11.81 -3.24 6.57
CA GLY A 48 12.27 -4.04 5.45
C GLY A 48 13.58 -3.52 4.88
N ASP A 49 14.35 -4.42 4.30
CA ASP A 49 15.55 -4.09 3.55
C ASP A 49 15.21 -3.45 2.19
N SER A 50 16.23 -3.14 1.39
CA SER A 50 16.05 -2.53 0.07
C SER A 50 15.23 -3.41 -0.89
N ILE A 51 15.28 -4.74 -0.72
CA ILE A 51 14.52 -5.70 -1.52
C ILE A 51 13.03 -5.63 -1.15
N ALA A 52 12.72 -5.65 0.14
CA ALA A 52 11.36 -5.53 0.66
C ALA A 52 10.73 -4.20 0.23
N TRP A 53 11.46 -3.08 0.36
CA TRP A 53 11.01 -1.77 -0.10
C TRP A 53 10.76 -1.72 -1.60
N ARG A 54 11.68 -2.26 -2.40
CA ARG A 54 11.49 -2.34 -3.86
C ARG A 54 10.23 -3.12 -4.23
N ASN A 55 9.97 -4.23 -3.55
CA ASN A 55 8.76 -5.02 -3.78
C ASN A 55 7.49 -4.32 -3.30
N LEU A 56 7.53 -3.63 -2.16
CA LEU A 56 6.42 -2.80 -1.67
C LEU A 56 6.04 -1.73 -2.70
N LEU A 57 7.03 -0.97 -3.19
CA LEU A 57 6.79 0.07 -4.19
C LEU A 57 6.34 -0.50 -5.53
N ARG A 58 6.87 -1.67 -5.93
CA ARG A 58 6.39 -2.37 -7.13
C ARG A 58 4.93 -2.81 -6.97
N HIS A 59 4.53 -3.28 -5.80
CA HIS A 59 3.15 -3.69 -5.53
C HIS A 59 2.19 -2.50 -5.44
N TYR A 60 2.65 -1.41 -4.84
CA TYR A 60 1.94 -0.14 -4.87
C TYR A 60 1.67 0.32 -6.32
N LEU A 61 2.69 0.26 -7.17
CA LEU A 61 2.57 0.60 -8.58
C LEU A 61 1.61 -0.33 -9.32
N LEU A 62 1.59 -1.62 -8.99
CA LEU A 62 0.63 -2.60 -9.52
C LEU A 62 -0.81 -2.24 -9.16
N CYS A 63 -1.05 -1.91 -7.89
CA CYS A 63 -2.38 -1.50 -7.43
C CYS A 63 -2.83 -0.22 -8.13
N LEU A 64 -1.93 0.77 -8.24
CA LEU A 64 -2.22 2.04 -8.88
C LEU A 64 -2.53 1.88 -10.38
N GLU A 65 -1.67 1.14 -11.09
CA GLU A 65 -1.81 0.89 -12.53
C GLU A 65 -3.09 0.10 -12.84
N SER A 66 -3.47 -0.86 -11.98
CA SER A 66 -4.74 -1.58 -12.14
C SER A 66 -5.95 -0.65 -11.98
N VAL A 67 -5.91 0.32 -11.07
CA VAL A 67 -6.98 1.32 -10.92
C VAL A 67 -6.99 2.27 -12.10
N CYS A 68 -5.82 2.70 -12.61
CA CYS A 68 -5.74 3.50 -13.84
C CYS A 68 -6.35 2.75 -15.05
N THR A 69 -6.02 1.47 -15.23
CA THR A 69 -6.62 0.62 -16.27
C THR A 69 -8.14 0.53 -16.10
N MET A 70 -8.63 0.34 -14.87
CA MET A 70 -10.07 0.34 -14.59
C MET A 70 -10.71 1.66 -15.04
N LEU A 71 -10.11 2.81 -14.73
CA LEU A 71 -10.64 4.13 -15.11
C LEU A 71 -10.67 4.36 -16.63
N LEU A 72 -9.70 3.80 -17.37
CA LEU A 72 -9.69 3.90 -18.83
C LEU A 72 -10.83 3.10 -19.48
N ILE A 73 -11.29 2.04 -18.83
CA ILE A 73 -12.32 1.14 -19.35
C ILE A 73 -13.71 1.52 -18.81
N ALA A 74 -13.76 2.02 -17.58
CA ALA A 74 -14.98 2.43 -16.91
C ALA A 74 -15.54 3.72 -17.50
N ARG A 75 -16.83 3.98 -17.22
CA ARG A 75 -17.49 5.24 -17.58
C ARG A 75 -17.11 6.33 -16.56
N GLU A 76 -17.22 7.59 -16.94
CA GLU A 76 -16.87 8.74 -16.10
C GLU A 76 -17.58 8.77 -14.74
N ASP A 77 -18.75 8.15 -14.63
CA ASP A 77 -19.57 8.07 -13.43
C ASP A 77 -19.27 6.85 -12.54
N TYR A 78 -18.29 6.02 -12.91
CA TYR A 78 -17.95 4.83 -12.13
C TYR A 78 -17.13 5.21 -10.86
N PRO A 79 -17.60 4.84 -9.66
CA PRO A 79 -16.92 5.24 -8.43
C PRO A 79 -15.61 4.45 -8.22
N ILE A 80 -14.58 5.12 -7.73
CA ILE A 80 -13.38 4.44 -7.21
C ILE A 80 -13.60 4.18 -5.72
N LEU A 81 -13.75 2.91 -5.36
CA LEU A 81 -13.95 2.46 -3.98
C LEU A 81 -12.70 1.71 -3.51
N PRO A 82 -12.42 1.65 -2.18
CA PRO A 82 -11.28 0.89 -1.65
C PRO A 82 -11.27 -0.58 -2.08
N GLU A 83 -12.46 -1.16 -2.30
CA GLU A 83 -12.69 -2.53 -2.78
C GLU A 83 -12.05 -2.80 -4.16
N HIS A 84 -11.91 -1.75 -4.97
CA HIS A 84 -11.37 -1.81 -6.32
C HIS A 84 -9.83 -1.90 -6.33
N ILE A 85 -9.17 -1.67 -5.18
CA ILE A 85 -7.72 -1.73 -5.06
C ILE A 85 -7.30 -3.20 -4.91
N PRO A 86 -6.56 -3.77 -5.88
CA PRO A 86 -6.30 -5.21 -5.91
C PRO A 86 -5.09 -5.58 -5.06
N VAL A 87 -5.19 -5.40 -3.74
CA VAL A 87 -4.07 -5.59 -2.79
C VAL A 87 -3.50 -7.01 -2.74
N PHE A 88 -4.24 -8.01 -3.25
CA PHE A 88 -3.81 -9.41 -3.30
C PHE A 88 -3.35 -9.87 -4.69
N LEU A 89 -3.35 -8.98 -5.69
CA LEU A 89 -2.99 -9.33 -7.06
C LEU A 89 -1.46 -9.44 -7.22
N GLY A 90 -1.00 -10.55 -7.78
CA GLY A 90 0.39 -10.76 -8.16
C GLY A 90 0.61 -10.61 -9.67
N VAL A 91 1.89 -10.52 -10.07
CA VAL A 91 2.28 -10.44 -11.49
C VAL A 91 1.87 -11.70 -12.28
N ASN A 92 1.68 -12.83 -11.61
CA ASN A 92 1.23 -14.06 -12.26
C ASN A 92 -0.27 -14.07 -12.56
N ASP A 93 -1.03 -13.21 -11.90
CA ASP A 93 -2.50 -13.14 -12.01
C ASP A 93 -2.95 -12.23 -13.16
N PHE A 94 -2.01 -11.62 -13.90
CA PHE A 94 -2.34 -10.83 -15.08
C PHE A 94 -3.04 -11.69 -16.14
N PRO A 95 -4.20 -11.25 -16.67
CA PRO A 95 -5.03 -12.02 -17.61
C PRO A 95 -4.35 -12.27 -18.96
N THR A 96 -3.38 -11.43 -19.37
CA THR A 96 -2.70 -11.58 -20.66
C THR A 96 -1.19 -11.34 -20.55
N PRO A 97 -0.38 -12.00 -21.39
CA PRO A 97 1.06 -11.71 -21.48
C PRO A 97 1.36 -10.25 -21.84
N LYS A 98 0.54 -9.65 -22.71
CA LYS A 98 0.70 -8.24 -23.12
C LYS A 98 0.51 -7.28 -21.94
N TYR A 99 -0.45 -7.56 -21.07
CA TYR A 99 -0.66 -6.74 -19.87
C TYR A 99 0.49 -6.91 -18.87
N ARG A 100 1.00 -8.14 -18.70
CA ARG A 100 2.20 -8.38 -17.89
C ARG A 100 3.42 -7.61 -18.42
N GLU A 101 3.60 -7.56 -19.73
CA GLU A 101 4.68 -6.80 -20.38
C GLU A 101 4.50 -5.30 -20.19
N LEU A 102 3.28 -4.78 -20.36
CA LEU A 102 2.95 -3.38 -20.08
C LEU A 102 3.34 -2.99 -18.65
N PHE A 103 2.90 -3.76 -17.65
CA PHE A 103 3.24 -3.50 -16.26
C PHE A 103 4.75 -3.65 -15.99
N SER A 104 5.42 -4.60 -16.63
CA SER A 104 6.88 -4.74 -16.54
C SER A 104 7.60 -3.49 -17.04
N ASN A 105 7.10 -2.86 -18.11
CA ASN A 105 7.63 -1.60 -18.63
C ASN A 105 7.36 -0.42 -17.67
N VAL A 106 6.16 -0.32 -17.10
CA VAL A 106 5.85 0.68 -16.06
C VAL A 106 6.81 0.53 -14.88
N SER A 107 6.95 -0.69 -14.35
CA SER A 107 7.85 -0.98 -13.23
C SER A 107 9.31 -0.67 -13.57
N ALA A 108 9.78 -1.03 -14.76
CA ALA A 108 11.14 -0.75 -15.17
C ALA A 108 11.38 0.76 -15.28
N ASN A 109 10.45 1.51 -15.86
CA ASN A 109 10.55 2.97 -15.99
C ASN A 109 10.53 3.68 -14.63
N PHE A 110 9.68 3.23 -13.70
CA PHE A 110 9.58 3.81 -12.37
C PHE A 110 10.92 3.75 -11.63
N PHE A 111 11.58 2.59 -11.65
CA PHE A 111 12.86 2.38 -10.97
C PHE A 111 14.09 2.88 -11.74
N LYS A 112 13.93 3.58 -12.89
CA LYS A 112 15.05 4.27 -13.55
C LYS A 112 15.46 5.56 -12.83
N SER A 113 14.56 6.19 -12.09
CA SER A 113 14.90 7.43 -11.37
C SER A 113 15.83 7.13 -10.20
N ASN A 114 16.99 7.79 -10.19
CA ASN A 114 17.93 7.72 -9.10
C ASN A 114 17.30 8.19 -7.78
N LYS A 115 16.34 9.13 -7.81
CA LYS A 115 15.66 9.63 -6.60
C LYS A 115 14.88 8.53 -5.90
N ILE A 116 14.19 7.68 -6.65
CA ILE A 116 13.46 6.53 -6.10
C ILE A 116 14.42 5.51 -5.50
N LEU A 117 15.53 5.23 -6.19
CA LEU A 117 16.55 4.31 -5.68
C LEU A 117 17.20 4.84 -4.41
N THR A 118 17.56 6.12 -4.37
CA THR A 118 18.08 6.79 -3.17
C THR A 118 17.06 6.76 -2.03
N LEU A 119 15.77 7.03 -2.31
CA LEU A 119 14.72 6.93 -1.29
C LEU A 119 14.65 5.51 -0.70
N ILE A 120 14.64 4.46 -1.54
CA ILE A 120 14.65 3.07 -1.07
C ILE A 120 15.86 2.79 -0.19
N GLU A 121 17.06 3.19 -0.62
CA GLU A 121 18.27 2.97 0.15
C GLU A 121 18.21 3.68 1.50
N THR A 122 17.79 4.94 1.52
CA THR A 122 17.64 5.76 2.72
C THR A 122 16.63 5.14 3.69
N LEU A 123 15.46 4.71 3.21
CA LEU A 123 14.43 4.07 4.03
C LEU A 123 14.85 2.68 4.53
N SER A 124 15.65 1.94 3.76
CA SER A 124 16.14 0.61 4.15
C SER A 124 17.20 0.63 5.26
N LYS A 125 17.91 1.75 5.42
CA LYS A 125 18.96 1.92 6.44
C LYS A 125 18.41 2.39 7.79
N ARG A 126 17.09 2.62 7.87
CA ARG A 126 16.46 3.12 9.08
C ARG A 126 16.50 2.10 10.21
N THR A 127 16.76 2.59 11.41
CA THR A 127 16.71 1.81 12.64
C THR A 127 15.33 1.87 13.30
N THR A 128 14.55 2.93 13.02
CA THR A 128 13.19 3.11 13.56
C THR A 128 12.13 2.53 12.63
N PRO A 129 11.09 1.87 13.19
CA PRO A 129 10.01 1.28 12.41
C PRO A 129 9.12 2.37 11.80
N ILE A 130 8.65 2.15 10.56
CA ILE A 130 7.82 3.10 9.84
C ILE A 130 6.34 2.79 10.10
N ARG A 131 5.61 3.75 10.67
CA ARG A 131 4.18 3.61 10.97
C ARG A 131 3.32 4.07 9.80
N ARG A 132 2.01 3.82 9.90
CA ARG A 132 1.03 4.09 8.83
C ARG A 132 1.16 5.49 8.23
N ASP A 133 1.12 6.53 9.07
CA ASP A 133 1.04 7.91 8.58
C ASP A 133 2.34 8.33 7.87
N GLU A 134 3.48 7.85 8.36
CA GLU A 134 4.79 8.05 7.72
C GLU A 134 4.90 7.26 6.40
N LEU A 135 4.42 6.02 6.36
CA LEU A 135 4.35 5.25 5.12
C LEU A 135 3.46 5.96 4.08
N SER A 136 2.30 6.45 4.51
CA SER A 136 1.39 7.24 3.65
C SER A 136 2.07 8.50 3.13
N PHE A 137 2.87 9.18 3.95
CA PHE A 137 3.66 10.33 3.51
C PHE A 137 4.64 9.95 2.39
N TYR A 138 5.42 8.88 2.54
CA TYR A 138 6.33 8.42 1.47
C TYR A 138 5.60 8.03 0.19
N LEU A 139 4.47 7.32 0.30
CA LEU A 139 3.66 6.95 -0.84
C LEU A 139 3.08 8.18 -1.55
N ASN A 140 2.64 9.20 -0.81
CA ASN A 140 2.13 10.45 -1.39
C ASN A 140 3.21 11.23 -2.15
N ILE A 141 4.46 11.24 -1.68
CA ILE A 141 5.57 11.91 -2.37
C ILE A 141 5.84 11.28 -3.73
N ILE A 142 5.84 9.94 -3.80
CA ILE A 142 6.14 9.24 -5.06
C ILE A 142 4.92 9.13 -5.98
N HIS A 143 3.71 9.37 -5.47
CA HIS A 143 2.46 9.14 -6.20
C HIS A 143 2.36 9.91 -7.53
N PRO A 144 2.66 11.23 -7.61
CA PRO A 144 2.62 11.95 -8.88
C PRO A 144 3.60 11.38 -9.91
N TYR A 145 4.80 11.01 -9.47
CA TYR A 145 5.81 10.39 -10.33
C TYR A 145 5.37 8.99 -10.80
N ALA A 146 4.72 8.20 -9.93
CA ALA A 146 4.14 6.91 -10.29
C ALA A 146 3.05 7.04 -11.35
N LEU A 147 2.12 7.99 -11.17
CA LEU A 147 1.06 8.30 -12.15
C LEU A 147 1.65 8.73 -13.49
N GLU A 148 2.63 9.63 -13.49
CA GLU A 148 3.27 10.08 -14.73
C GLU A 148 4.00 8.94 -15.44
N THR A 149 4.67 8.05 -14.69
CA THR A 149 5.31 6.87 -15.25
C THR A 149 4.30 5.94 -15.94
N ILE A 150 3.12 5.74 -15.33
CA ILE A 150 2.02 4.96 -15.91
C ILE A 150 1.51 5.64 -17.19
N ASN A 151 1.18 6.93 -17.12
CA ASN A 151 0.65 7.71 -18.24
C ASN A 151 1.62 7.74 -19.43
N SER A 152 2.90 8.01 -19.19
CA SER A 152 3.95 7.99 -20.22
C SER A 152 4.04 6.61 -20.89
N THR A 153 3.91 5.53 -20.11
CA THR A 153 3.91 4.16 -20.66
C THR A 153 2.64 3.88 -21.48
N TYR A 154 1.47 4.36 -21.04
CA TYR A 154 0.22 4.25 -21.79
C TYR A 154 0.24 5.03 -23.11
N GLN A 155 0.79 6.25 -23.11
CA GLN A 155 0.98 7.04 -24.33
C GLN A 155 1.90 6.33 -25.32
N GLY A 156 3.04 5.79 -24.85
CA GLY A 156 3.96 5.03 -25.69
C GLY A 156 3.35 3.78 -26.31
N ASN A 157 2.32 3.21 -25.67
CA ASN A 157 1.57 2.05 -26.17
C ASN A 157 0.26 2.43 -26.91
N GLY A 158 -0.02 3.72 -27.10
CA GLY A 158 -1.22 4.21 -27.78
C GLY A 158 -2.54 3.96 -27.03
N LEU A 159 -2.48 3.76 -25.70
CA LEU A 159 -3.66 3.53 -24.87
C LEU A 159 -4.39 4.83 -24.50
N ILE A 160 -3.66 5.94 -24.46
CA ILE A 160 -4.19 7.29 -24.21
C ILE A 160 -3.57 8.29 -25.20
N PRO A 161 -4.23 9.44 -25.46
CA PRO A 161 -3.68 10.47 -26.33
C PRO A 161 -2.33 11.00 -25.84
N MET A 162 -1.44 11.36 -26.77
CA MET A 162 -0.26 12.14 -26.43
C MET A 162 -0.67 13.55 -26.01
N ASN A 163 -0.43 13.89 -24.75
CA ASN A 163 -0.66 15.24 -24.26
C ASN A 163 0.48 16.15 -24.75
N GLY A 164 0.15 17.23 -25.46
CA GLY A 164 1.12 18.25 -25.92
C GLY A 164 1.66 19.16 -24.81
N HIS A 165 1.29 18.92 -23.55
CA HIS A 165 1.85 19.63 -22.40
C HIS A 165 3.19 18.99 -22.04
N HIS A 166 4.23 19.82 -22.05
CA HIS A 166 5.61 19.47 -21.76
C HIS A 166 5.75 18.42 -20.65
N ILE A 167 6.55 17.40 -20.95
CA ILE A 167 7.20 16.53 -19.97
C ILE A 167 7.81 17.47 -18.91
N TYR A 168 7.13 17.62 -17.77
CA TYR A 168 7.85 18.01 -16.55
C TYR A 168 8.98 17.01 -16.45
N ASN A 169 10.22 17.48 -16.25
CA ASN A 169 11.32 16.57 -16.00
C ASN A 169 10.85 15.62 -14.89
N LEU A 170 10.68 14.32 -15.18
CA LEU A 170 10.00 13.42 -14.25
C LEU A 170 10.68 13.44 -12.87
N ASP A 171 11.99 13.66 -12.86
CA ASP A 171 12.73 13.83 -11.62
C ASP A 171 12.24 15.03 -10.79
N GLN A 172 11.77 16.13 -11.38
CA GLN A 172 11.21 17.27 -10.65
C GLN A 172 9.90 16.95 -9.91
N LEU A 173 9.17 15.89 -10.29
CA LEU A 173 7.94 15.47 -9.59
C LEU A 173 8.22 14.84 -8.23
N VAL A 174 9.46 14.39 -8.01
CA VAL A 174 9.94 13.96 -6.70
C VAL A 174 10.82 15.08 -6.13
N GLU A 175 10.27 15.80 -5.15
CA GLU A 175 10.95 16.95 -4.54
C GLU A 175 12.28 16.52 -3.88
N ASN A 176 13.40 17.06 -4.38
CA ASN A 176 14.73 16.78 -3.84
C ASN A 176 14.86 17.17 -2.37
N GLU A 177 14.28 18.32 -2.03
CA GLU A 177 14.30 18.87 -0.68
C GLU A 177 13.66 17.90 0.32
N VAL A 178 12.64 17.16 -0.09
CA VAL A 178 11.98 16.16 0.75
C VAL A 178 12.88 14.96 1.01
N ILE A 179 13.56 14.41 0.00
CA ILE A 179 14.50 13.30 0.17
C ILE A 179 15.68 13.73 1.04
N GLU A 180 16.23 14.92 0.81
CA GLU A 180 17.31 15.48 1.62
C GLU A 180 16.86 15.72 3.07
N ASN A 181 15.64 16.19 3.30
CA ASN A 181 15.11 16.40 4.64
C ASN A 181 14.85 15.08 5.36
N ILE A 182 14.35 14.05 4.66
CA ILE A 182 14.24 12.69 5.21
C ILE A 182 15.62 12.20 5.67
N GLN A 183 16.64 12.37 4.82
CA GLN A 183 18.00 11.96 5.15
C GLN A 183 18.58 12.76 6.34
N LYS A 184 18.34 14.07 6.40
CA LYS A 184 18.74 14.90 7.56
C LYS A 184 18.03 14.50 8.85
N CYS A 185 16.74 14.16 8.80
CA CYS A 185 16.01 13.67 9.96
C CYS A 185 16.57 12.33 10.44
N LEU A 186 16.99 11.47 9.52
CA LEU A 186 17.61 10.18 9.84
C LEU A 186 18.99 10.30 10.48
N ASP A 187 19.82 11.21 9.96
CA ASP A 187 21.15 11.46 10.52
C ASP A 187 21.09 12.08 11.93
N ARG A 188 19.95 12.68 12.31
CA ARG A 188 19.72 13.30 13.63
C ARG A 188 19.31 12.32 14.73
N GLY A 189 18.94 11.08 14.39
CA GLY A 189 18.71 10.02 15.36
C GLY A 189 17.49 10.20 16.27
N ASP A 190 16.45 10.92 15.81
CA ASP A 190 15.15 11.01 16.49
C ASP A 190 14.23 9.81 16.15
#